data_AF-A0A847NTN7-F1
#
_entry.id   AF-A0A847NTN7-F1
#
_cell.length_a   1.000
_cell.length_b   1.000
_cell.length_c   1.000
_cell.angle_alpha   90.00
_cell.angle_beta   90.00
_cell.angle_gamma   90.00
#
_symmetry.space_group_name_H-M   'P 1'
#
loop_
_entity.id
_entity.type
_entity.pdbx_description
1 polymer ?
#
loop_
_entity_poly.entity_id
_entity_poly.type
_entity_poly.pdbx_seq_one_letter_code
_entity_poly.pdbx_strand_id
1 'polypeptide(L)'
;MKKKNIILGIFLTILLLSIVFRYVDFSRIRHNKKPLFVVLVKKYKDGGSKEYLGLGYKVIRCHNLSGNNSQNIGFYTMKVDNVCINSSDMYTLYHKVIDNLINGGINSEYLSINLKSFKYLDE
;
A
#
# COMPACT_ATOMS: atom_id res chain seq x y z
N MET A 1 32.60 -0.04 24.95
CA MET A 1 31.20 0.41 25.16
C MET A 1 30.83 1.67 24.37
N LYS A 2 31.69 2.70 24.28
CA LYS A 2 31.39 3.98 23.60
C LYS A 2 30.94 3.86 22.14
N LYS A 3 31.56 2.98 21.34
CA LYS A 3 31.20 2.76 19.91
C LYS A 3 29.78 2.22 19.70
N LYS A 4 29.32 1.31 20.57
CA LYS A 4 27.96 0.72 20.48
C LYS A 4 26.88 1.78 20.75
N ASN A 5 27.13 2.68 21.70
CA ASN A 5 26.19 3.77 22.04
C ASN A 5 26.09 4.81 20.91
N ILE A 6 27.19 5.08 20.19
CA ILE A 6 27.17 5.97 19.01
C ILE A 6 26.35 5.34 17.87
N ILE A 7 26.58 4.05 17.58
CA ILE A 7 25.82 3.31 16.55
C ILE A 7 24.33 3.29 16.90
N LEU A 8 23.99 3.05 18.16
CA LEU A 8 22.61 3.07 18.64
C LEU A 8 21.97 4.45 18.47
N GLY A 9 22.70 5.52 18.79
CA GLY A 9 22.25 6.88 18.59
C GLY A 9 21.93 7.17 17.12
N ILE A 10 22.82 6.81 16.21
CA ILE A 10 22.61 6.98 14.76
C ILE A 10 21.36 6.22 14.30
N PHE A 11 21.21 4.96 14.72
CA PHE A 11 20.05 4.15 14.37
C PHE A 11 18.73 4.79 14.83
N LEU A 12 18.68 5.29 16.07
CA LEU A 12 17.50 5.98 16.61
C LEU A 12 17.18 7.27 15.83
N THR A 13 18.19 8.03 15.44
CA THR A 13 17.95 9.23 14.62
C THR A 13 17.35 8.91 13.26
N ILE A 14 17.85 7.87 12.57
CA ILE A 14 17.31 7.43 11.27
C ILE A 14 15.86 6.95 11.43
N LEU A 15 15.55 6.25 12.53
CA LEU A 15 14.19 5.79 12.82
C LEU A 15 13.22 6.97 13.03
N LEU A 16 13.63 8.00 13.79
CA LEU A 16 12.83 9.21 13.99
C LEU A 16 12.60 9.97 12.68
N LEU A 17 13.65 10.14 11.87
CA LEU A 17 13.57 10.76 10.54
C LEU A 17 12.59 10.01 9.62
N SER A 18 12.62 8.67 9.63
CA SER A 18 11.71 7.81 8.86
C SER A 18 10.25 8.09 9.20
N ILE A 19 9.92 8.20 10.49
CA ILE A 19 8.56 8.48 10.97
C ILE A 19 8.10 9.87 10.50
N VAL A 20 8.94 10.90 10.67
CA VAL A 20 8.60 12.28 10.26
C VAL A 20 8.37 12.37 8.76
N PHE A 21 9.28 11.82 7.95
CA PHE A 21 9.15 11.82 6.50
C PHE A 21 7.89 11.09 6.04
N ARG A 22 7.64 9.92 6.62
CA ARG A 22 6.42 9.15 6.33
C ARG A 22 5.16 9.94 6.66
N TYR A 23 5.12 10.63 7.80
CA TYR A 23 3.97 11.42 8.21
C TYR A 23 3.71 12.61 7.26
N VAL A 24 4.76 13.34 6.88
CA VAL A 24 4.63 14.48 5.94
C VAL A 24 4.12 13.99 4.59
N ASP A 25 4.68 12.92 4.06
CA ASP A 25 4.27 12.40 2.76
C ASP A 25 2.88 11.76 2.80
N PHE A 26 2.51 11.11 3.90
CA PHE A 26 1.14 10.64 4.13
C PHE A 26 0.13 11.79 4.09
N SER A 27 0.41 12.87 4.82
CA SER A 27 -0.44 14.07 4.81
C SER A 27 -0.54 14.65 3.39
N ARG A 28 0.57 14.77 2.66
CA ARG A 28 0.56 15.27 1.28
C ARG A 28 -0.27 14.39 0.35
N ILE A 29 -0.12 13.08 0.43
CA ILE A 29 -0.87 12.11 -0.39
C ILE A 29 -2.38 12.25 -0.13
N ARG A 30 -2.81 12.34 1.13
CA ARG A 30 -4.22 12.57 1.48
C ARG A 30 -4.79 13.86 0.90
N HIS A 31 -3.97 14.89 0.78
CA HIS A 31 -4.34 16.15 0.14
C HIS A 31 -4.06 16.17 -1.38
N ASN A 32 -3.87 15.01 -2.02
CA ASN A 32 -3.55 14.86 -3.44
C ASN A 32 -2.31 15.62 -3.91
N LYS A 33 -1.39 15.95 -3.00
CA LYS A 33 -0.12 16.61 -3.29
C LYS A 33 0.99 15.59 -3.51
N LYS A 34 2.00 15.98 -4.29
CA LYS A 34 3.18 15.14 -4.55
C LYS A 34 3.96 14.94 -3.23
N PRO A 35 4.31 13.68 -2.86
CA PRO A 35 5.19 13.40 -1.74
C PRO A 35 6.60 13.97 -2.01
N LEU A 36 7.28 14.41 -0.96
CA LEU A 36 8.58 15.08 -1.01
C LEU A 36 9.75 14.15 -0.75
N PHE A 37 9.61 13.24 0.21
CA PHE A 37 10.71 12.45 0.76
C PHE A 37 10.77 11.04 0.17
N VAL A 38 10.17 10.86 -1.01
CA VAL A 38 10.23 9.63 -1.79
C VAL A 38 10.95 9.84 -3.11
N VAL A 39 11.65 8.80 -3.54
CA VAL A 39 12.31 8.74 -4.85
C VAL A 39 11.57 7.78 -5.77
N LEU A 40 11.39 8.14 -7.03
CA LEU A 40 10.79 7.26 -8.03
C LEU A 40 11.76 6.12 -8.35
N VAL A 41 11.30 4.88 -8.21
CA VAL A 41 12.12 3.69 -8.50
C VAL A 41 11.64 2.90 -9.70
N LYS A 42 10.34 2.91 -9.98
CA LYS A 42 9.79 2.15 -11.10
C LYS A 42 8.55 2.81 -11.68
N LYS A 43 8.43 2.72 -13.00
CA LYS A 43 7.20 3.04 -13.74
C LYS A 43 6.69 1.76 -14.39
N TYR A 44 5.39 1.55 -14.33
CA TYR A 44 4.73 0.35 -14.85
C TYR A 44 4.08 0.65 -16.20
N LYS A 45 3.98 -0.39 -17.04
CA LYS A 45 3.34 -0.34 -18.36
C LYS A 45 1.86 -0.75 -18.29
N ASP A 46 1.21 -0.45 -17.18
CA ASP A 46 -0.19 -0.77 -16.87
C ASP A 46 -1.14 0.40 -17.16
N GLY A 47 -0.64 1.48 -17.74
CA GLY A 47 -1.29 2.79 -17.86
C GLY A 47 -0.40 3.91 -17.32
N GLY A 48 0.60 3.57 -16.51
CA GLY A 48 1.60 4.51 -16.00
C GLY A 48 1.69 4.58 -14.49
N SER A 49 1.33 3.52 -13.76
CA SER A 49 1.52 3.45 -12.31
C SER A 49 2.98 3.64 -11.94
N LYS A 50 3.21 4.21 -10.76
CA LYS A 50 4.55 4.60 -10.30
C LYS A 50 4.80 4.09 -8.89
N GLU A 51 5.98 3.53 -8.69
CA GLU A 51 6.47 3.09 -7.40
C GLU A 51 7.56 4.04 -6.92
N TYR A 52 7.42 4.49 -5.68
CA TYR A 52 8.36 5.36 -5.00
C TYR A 52 8.81 4.74 -3.68
N LEU A 53 10.07 4.95 -3.32
CA LEU A 53 10.64 4.54 -2.04
C LEU A 53 10.96 5.77 -1.19
N GLY A 54 10.46 5.79 0.04
CA GLY A 54 10.91 6.69 1.10
C GLY A 54 11.77 5.93 2.12
N LEU A 55 12.26 6.64 3.13
CA LEU A 55 13.03 6.03 4.22
C LEU A 55 12.09 5.18 5.09
N GLY A 56 12.17 3.85 5.01
CA GLY A 56 11.34 2.90 5.77
C GLY A 56 9.92 2.65 5.24
N TYR A 57 9.56 3.16 4.06
CA TYR A 57 8.22 2.97 3.48
C TYR A 57 8.21 3.06 1.95
N LYS A 58 7.14 2.55 1.34
CA LYS A 58 6.88 2.57 -0.11
C LYS A 58 5.59 3.33 -0.38
N VAL A 59 5.58 4.11 -1.47
CA VAL A 59 4.39 4.74 -2.01
C VAL A 59 4.14 4.20 -3.42
N ILE A 60 2.91 3.76 -3.68
CA ILE A 60 2.46 3.32 -5.00
C ILE A 60 1.36 4.27 -5.44
N ARG A 61 1.56 4.91 -6.59
CA ARG A 61 0.54 5.70 -7.26
C ARG A 61 0.03 4.91 -8.45
N CYS A 62 -1.20 4.44 -8.35
CA CYS A 62 -1.86 3.74 -9.42
C CYS A 62 -2.26 4.73 -10.50
N HIS A 63 -2.05 4.33 -11.75
CA HIS A 63 -2.58 5.00 -12.92
C HIS A 63 -2.72 3.94 -14.00
N ASN A 64 -3.70 3.04 -13.82
CA ASN A 64 -3.89 1.94 -14.74
C ASN A 64 -4.92 2.27 -15.83
N LEU A 65 -4.93 1.47 -16.91
CA LEU A 65 -5.89 1.61 -18.01
C LEU A 65 -7.34 1.36 -17.58
N SER A 66 -7.56 0.71 -16.42
CA SER A 66 -8.89 0.54 -15.82
C SER A 66 -9.39 1.78 -15.05
N GLY A 67 -8.62 2.86 -15.01
CA GLY A 67 -9.03 4.12 -14.37
C GLY A 67 -8.73 4.23 -12.87
N ASN A 68 -7.99 3.29 -12.28
CA ASN A 68 -7.55 3.37 -10.89
C ASN A 68 -6.46 4.43 -10.75
N ASN A 69 -6.78 5.50 -10.03
CA ASN A 69 -5.89 6.62 -9.71
C ASN A 69 -5.54 6.71 -8.22
N SER A 70 -5.68 5.60 -7.48
CA SER A 70 -5.43 5.56 -6.04
C SER A 70 -3.96 5.77 -5.69
N GLN A 71 -3.72 6.24 -4.47
CA GLN A 71 -2.38 6.42 -3.91
C GLN A 71 -2.31 5.67 -2.59
N ASN A 72 -1.31 4.80 -2.48
CA ASN A 72 -1.19 3.87 -1.37
C ASN A 72 0.19 3.97 -0.75
N ILE A 73 0.25 3.90 0.57
CA ILE A 73 1.49 3.96 1.35
C ILE A 73 1.58 2.75 2.26
N GLY A 74 2.75 2.11 2.29
CA GLY A 74 2.93 0.87 3.02
C GLY A 74 4.40 0.54 3.26
N PHE A 75 4.65 -0.70 3.67
CA PHE A 75 6.00 -1.22 3.80
C PHE A 75 6.60 -1.58 2.44
N TYR A 76 7.91 -1.83 2.39
CA TYR A 76 8.62 -2.20 1.16
C TYR A 76 8.11 -3.50 0.50
N THR A 77 7.44 -4.36 1.26
CA THR A 77 6.83 -5.59 0.76
C THR A 77 5.57 -5.38 -0.07
N MET A 78 5.01 -4.16 -0.07
CA MET A 78 3.82 -3.82 -0.83
C MET A 78 4.10 -3.96 -2.34
N LYS A 79 3.25 -4.73 -3.03
CA LYS A 79 3.32 -4.99 -4.46
C LYS A 79 2.30 -4.16 -5.21
N VAL A 80 2.65 -3.71 -6.41
CA VAL A 80 1.76 -2.92 -7.27
C VAL A 80 0.52 -3.71 -7.66
N ASP A 81 0.66 -4.98 -8.04
CA ASP A 81 -0.46 -5.82 -8.49
C ASP A 81 -1.53 -6.04 -7.41
N ASN A 82 -1.15 -6.02 -6.14
CA ASN A 82 -2.09 -6.19 -5.01
C ASN A 82 -2.92 -4.93 -4.73
N VAL A 83 -2.47 -3.77 -5.22
CA VAL A 83 -2.95 -2.46 -4.77
C VAL A 83 -3.53 -1.66 -5.94
N CYS A 84 -2.92 -1.77 -7.12
CA CYS A 84 -3.40 -1.21 -8.36
C CYS A 84 -4.27 -2.24 -9.10
N ILE A 85 -5.31 -2.71 -8.42
CA ILE A 85 -6.24 -3.72 -8.94
C ILE A 85 -6.95 -3.12 -10.17
N ASN A 86 -6.96 -3.87 -11.27
CA ASN A 86 -7.73 -3.55 -12.47
C ASN A 86 -9.18 -4.05 -12.32
N SER A 87 -10.13 -3.45 -13.05
CA SER A 87 -11.54 -3.86 -12.99
C SER A 87 -11.74 -5.34 -13.39
N SER A 88 -10.87 -5.89 -14.24
CA SER A 88 -10.83 -7.30 -14.62
C SER A 88 -10.44 -8.22 -13.45
N ASP A 89 -9.51 -7.78 -12.62
CA ASP A 89 -9.00 -8.54 -11.48
C ASP A 89 -10.02 -8.54 -10.34
N MET A 90 -10.78 -7.44 -10.20
CA MET A 90 -11.92 -7.36 -9.27
C MET A 90 -13.03 -8.34 -9.66
N TYR A 91 -13.38 -8.45 -10.95
CA TYR A 91 -14.36 -9.43 -11.42
C TYR A 91 -13.89 -10.87 -11.17
N THR A 92 -12.62 -11.16 -11.45
CA THR A 92 -12.03 -12.49 -11.23
C THR A 92 -11.98 -12.85 -9.74
N LEU A 93 -11.64 -11.89 -8.88
CA LEU A 93 -11.67 -12.06 -7.42
C LEU A 93 -13.10 -12.30 -6.91
N TYR A 94 -14.07 -11.54 -7.42
CA TYR A 94 -15.48 -11.70 -7.09
C TYR A 94 -15.98 -13.11 -7.44
N HIS A 95 -15.74 -13.57 -8.67
CA HIS A 95 -16.12 -14.92 -9.09
C HIS A 95 -15.43 -16.01 -8.27
N LYS A 96 -14.14 -15.85 -7.97
CA LYS A 96 -13.41 -16.81 -7.12
C LYS A 96 -13.99 -16.88 -5.70
N VAL A 97 -14.46 -15.76 -5.15
CA VAL A 97 -15.15 -15.75 -3.85
C VAL A 97 -16.50 -16.47 -3.96
N ILE A 98 -17.29 -16.18 -4.99
CA ILE A 98 -18.58 -16.84 -5.23
C ILE A 98 -18.41 -18.35 -5.43
N ASP A 99 -17.45 -18.79 -6.23
CA ASP A 99 -17.15 -20.21 -6.44
C ASP A 99 -16.76 -20.92 -5.13
N ASN A 100 -15.98 -20.26 -4.27
CA ASN A 100 -15.63 -20.80 -2.96
C ASN A 100 -16.84 -20.83 -2.00
N LEU A 101 -17.75 -19.86 -2.09
CA LEU A 101 -18.98 -19.84 -1.28
C LEU A 101 -19.98 -20.92 -1.71
N ILE A 102 -20.09 -21.17 -3.02
CA ILE A 102 -20.98 -22.17 -3.58
C ILE A 102 -20.41 -23.58 -3.39
N ASN A 103 -19.12 -23.79 -3.64
CA ASN A 103 -18.50 -25.12 -3.63
C ASN A 103 -17.85 -25.52 -2.29
N GLY A 104 -17.56 -24.56 -1.40
CA GLY A 104 -16.77 -24.79 -0.18
C GLY A 104 -17.57 -25.06 1.10
N GLY A 105 -18.89 -24.89 1.09
CA GLY A 105 -19.70 -25.00 2.31
C GLY A 105 -19.47 -23.83 3.26
N ILE A 106 -20.55 -23.28 3.81
CA ILE A 106 -20.53 -22.06 4.63
C ILE A 106 -19.80 -22.35 5.96
N ASN A 107 -18.53 -21.94 6.09
CA ASN A 107 -17.91 -21.71 7.38
C ASN A 107 -18.01 -20.20 7.70
N SER A 108 -19.03 -19.84 8.49
CA SER A 108 -19.44 -18.46 8.75
C SER A 108 -18.36 -17.58 9.39
N GLU A 109 -17.30 -18.19 9.92
CA GLU A 109 -16.14 -17.53 10.53
C GLU A 109 -15.32 -16.72 9.50
N TYR A 110 -15.17 -17.21 8.26
CA TYR A 110 -14.40 -16.54 7.20
C TYR A 110 -15.11 -15.34 6.56
N LEU A 111 -16.45 -15.30 6.63
CA LEU A 111 -17.24 -14.18 6.10
C LEU A 111 -17.07 -12.91 6.95
N SER A 112 -16.93 -13.08 8.26
CA SER A 112 -16.84 -11.99 9.23
C SER A 112 -15.53 -11.18 9.13
N ILE A 113 -14.44 -11.81 8.69
CA ILE A 113 -13.12 -11.17 8.55
C ILE A 113 -13.07 -10.32 7.27
N ASN A 114 -13.72 -10.77 6.18
CA ASN A 114 -13.66 -10.11 4.87
C ASN A 114 -14.69 -8.97 4.69
N LEU A 115 -15.79 -8.95 5.44
CA LEU A 115 -16.72 -7.81 5.43
C LEU A 115 -16.19 -6.62 6.25
N LYS A 116 -15.36 -6.87 7.27
CA LYS A 116 -14.73 -5.82 8.07
C LYS A 116 -13.70 -4.99 7.29
N SER A 117 -13.04 -5.59 6.29
CA SER A 117 -12.12 -4.86 5.41
C SER A 117 -12.85 -3.99 4.37
N PHE A 118 -14.08 -4.33 3.99
CA PHE A 118 -14.92 -3.50 3.12
C PHE A 118 -15.51 -2.28 3.84
N LYS A 119 -15.80 -2.38 5.15
CA LYS A 119 -16.41 -1.27 5.91
C LYS A 119 -15.50 -0.04 6.12
N TYR A 120 -14.21 -0.14 5.78
CA TYR A 120 -13.27 0.99 5.79
C TYR A 120 -13.19 1.75 4.46
N LEU A 121 -14.07 1.45 3.49
CA LEU A 121 -14.16 2.15 2.20
C LEU A 121 -15.25 3.23 2.15
N ASP A 122 -16.06 3.41 3.21
CA ASP A 122 -17.19 4.35 3.27
C ASP A 122 -17.05 5.44 4.37
N GLU A 123 -15.83 5.76 4.83
CA GLU A 123 -15.51 6.97 5.63
C GLU A 123 -14.33 7.74 5.03
#